data_AF-A0A956T443-F1
#
_entry.id   AF-A0A956T443-F1
#
_cell.length_a   1.000
_cell.length_b   1.000
_cell.length_c   1.000
_cell.angle_alpha   90.00
_cell.angle_beta   90.00
_cell.angle_gamma   90.00
#
_symmetry.space_group_name_H-M   'P 1'
#
loop_
_entity.id
_entity.type
_entity.pdbx_description
1 polymer ?
#
loop_
_entity_poly.entity_id
_entity_poly.type
_entity_poly.pdbx_seq_one_letter_code
_entity_poly.pdbx_strand_id
1 'polypeptide(L)'
;MRKNILSALAGYGVIFALVFGLMSVCWVVVGAEGAFEPESWQVSPLWIFLLLAAGFLAALAGGWTADHLSHSARGAQMLLGIVIILGLLVALPVMLGMGPDPDVVRPENVPMLEAMNKGQQPVWVALLNPVLGAMGVIFGSRLRNSHGL
;
A
#
# COMPACT_ATOMS: atom_id res chain seq x y z
N MET A 1 18.46 -19.21 5.94
CA MET A 1 18.58 -17.79 5.53
C MET A 1 18.03 -17.55 4.12
N ARG A 2 18.59 -18.15 3.06
CA ARG A 2 18.13 -17.96 1.66
C ARG A 2 16.61 -18.14 1.47
N LYS A 3 16.03 -19.20 2.04
CA LYS A 3 14.58 -19.45 1.99
C LYS A 3 13.74 -18.35 2.65
N ASN A 4 14.23 -17.74 3.73
CA ASN A 4 13.53 -16.64 4.43
C ASN A 4 13.61 -15.32 3.64
N ILE A 5 14.72 -15.09 2.92
CA ILE A 5 14.82 -13.96 1.99
C ILE A 5 13.82 -14.14 0.84
N LEU A 6 13.81 -15.32 0.22
CA LEU A 6 12.89 -15.62 -0.87
C LEU A 6 11.42 -15.53 -0.42
N SER A 7 11.09 -15.99 0.79
CA SER A 7 9.72 -15.88 1.31
C SER A 7 9.32 -14.42 1.56
N ALA A 8 10.23 -13.59 2.09
CA ALA A 8 9.98 -12.15 2.24
C ALA A 8 9.76 -11.46 0.89
N LEU A 9 10.58 -11.76 -0.12
CA LEU A 9 10.41 -11.22 -1.47
C LEU A 9 9.11 -11.70 -2.13
N ALA A 10 8.75 -12.96 -1.96
CA ALA A 10 7.48 -13.50 -2.45
C ALA A 10 6.28 -12.79 -1.78
N GLY A 11 6.32 -12.61 -0.46
CA GLY A 11 5.29 -11.87 0.27
C GLY A 11 5.18 -10.42 -0.19
N TYR A 12 6.30 -9.73 -0.41
CA TYR A 12 6.30 -8.37 -0.98
C TYR A 12 5.71 -8.35 -2.39
N GLY A 13 6.05 -9.33 -3.24
CA GLY A 13 5.46 -9.49 -4.57
C GLY A 13 3.94 -9.67 -4.53
N VAL A 14 3.42 -10.44 -3.58
CA VAL A 14 1.97 -10.58 -3.34
C VAL A 14 1.35 -9.25 -2.93
N ILE A 15 1.96 -8.50 -2.01
CA ILE A 15 1.49 -7.16 -1.63
C ILE A 15 1.39 -6.25 -2.85
N PHE A 16 2.47 -6.18 -3.64
CA PHE A 16 2.52 -5.35 -4.84
C PHE A 16 1.42 -5.72 -5.83
N ALA A 17 1.29 -7.01 -6.16
CA ALA A 17 0.31 -7.48 -7.14
C ALA A 17 -1.13 -7.18 -6.68
N LEU A 18 -1.44 -7.39 -5.40
CA LEU A 18 -2.76 -7.12 -4.85
C LEU A 18 -3.06 -5.63 -4.78
N VAL A 19 -2.15 -4.80 -4.27
CA VAL A 19 -2.37 -3.34 -4.25
C VAL A 19 -2.55 -2.81 -5.66
N PHE A 20 -1.66 -3.18 -6.58
CA PHE A 20 -1.75 -2.74 -7.97
C PHE A 20 -3.07 -3.18 -8.63
N GLY A 21 -3.44 -4.44 -8.49
CA GLY A 21 -4.68 -4.99 -9.05
C GLY A 21 -5.94 -4.35 -8.45
N LEU A 22 -6.02 -4.29 -7.12
CA LEU A 22 -7.18 -3.72 -6.42
C LEU A 22 -7.35 -2.23 -6.73
N MET A 23 -6.26 -1.46 -6.71
CA MET A 23 -6.32 -0.03 -7.02
C MET A 23 -6.64 0.23 -8.49
N SER A 24 -6.17 -0.62 -9.42
CA SER A 24 -6.56 -0.52 -10.83
C SER A 24 -8.05 -0.78 -11.02
N VAL A 25 -8.61 -1.78 -10.31
CA VAL A 25 -10.06 -2.04 -10.34
C VAL A 25 -10.83 -0.86 -9.73
N CYS A 26 -10.40 -0.34 -8.58
CA CYS A 26 -11.01 0.84 -7.97
C CYS A 26 -10.99 2.04 -8.92
N TRP A 27 -9.88 2.26 -9.63
CA TRP A 27 -9.74 3.32 -10.61
C TRP A 27 -10.76 3.19 -11.75
N VAL A 28 -10.93 1.98 -12.30
CA VAL A 28 -11.90 1.73 -13.39
C VAL A 28 -13.34 1.94 -12.92
N VAL A 29 -13.65 1.59 -11.67
CA VAL A 29 -15.02 1.71 -11.12
C VAL A 29 -15.35 3.15 -10.74
N VAL A 30 -14.41 3.84 -10.10
CA VAL A 30 -14.65 5.14 -9.45
C VAL A 30 -14.22 6.32 -10.35
N GLY A 31 -13.24 6.10 -11.22
CA GLY A 31 -12.68 7.13 -12.10
C GLY A 31 -11.94 8.24 -11.34
N ALA A 32 -11.53 9.27 -12.08
CA ALA A 32 -10.85 10.44 -11.52
C ALA A 32 -11.77 11.26 -10.60
N GLU A 33 -13.07 11.34 -10.92
CA GLU A 33 -14.06 12.13 -10.17
C GLU A 33 -14.24 11.64 -8.74
N GLY A 34 -14.29 10.33 -8.51
CA GLY A 34 -14.38 9.81 -7.14
C GLY A 34 -13.01 9.59 -6.49
N ALA A 35 -11.91 9.62 -7.24
CA ALA A 35 -10.55 9.47 -6.69
C ALA A 35 -10.01 10.77 -6.07
N PHE A 36 -10.47 11.92 -6.55
CA PHE A 36 -9.95 13.24 -6.18
C PHE A 36 -11.06 14.20 -5.75
N GLU A 37 -10.70 15.22 -4.98
CA GLU A 37 -11.57 16.36 -4.76
C GLU A 37 -11.81 17.14 -6.09
N PRO A 38 -12.92 17.88 -6.20
CA PRO A 38 -13.18 18.72 -7.37
C PRO A 38 -12.04 19.70 -7.63
N GLU A 39 -11.62 19.82 -8.90
CA GLU A 39 -10.60 20.77 -9.38
C GLU A 39 -9.21 20.65 -8.70
N SER A 40 -9.00 19.63 -7.88
CA SER A 40 -7.83 19.47 -7.01
C SER A 40 -7.13 18.13 -7.22
N TRP A 41 -5.82 18.09 -6.97
CA TRP A 41 -5.03 16.87 -6.92
C TRP A 41 -5.10 16.16 -5.57
N GLN A 42 -5.81 16.72 -4.59
CA GLN A 42 -6.04 16.07 -3.31
C GLN A 42 -6.94 14.85 -3.49
N VAL A 43 -6.49 13.72 -2.98
CA VAL A 43 -7.28 12.48 -3.01
C VAL A 43 -8.53 12.62 -2.13
N SER A 44 -9.65 12.07 -2.61
CA SER A 44 -10.91 12.12 -1.88
C SER A 44 -10.89 11.21 -0.64
N PRO A 45 -11.78 11.43 0.35
CA PRO A 45 -11.98 10.51 1.47
C PRO A 45 -12.32 9.09 1.04
N LEU A 46 -13.10 8.93 -0.04
CA LEU A 46 -13.43 7.63 -0.61
C LEU A 46 -12.18 6.91 -1.09
N TRP A 47 -11.32 7.61 -1.83
CA TRP A 47 -10.08 7.04 -2.35
C TRP A 47 -9.10 6.67 -1.23
N ILE A 48 -9.00 7.51 -0.20
CA ILE A 48 -8.21 7.22 0.99
C ILE A 48 -8.70 5.91 1.65
N PHE A 49 -10.01 5.76 1.85
CA PHE A 49 -10.57 4.55 2.44
C PHE A 49 -10.24 3.30 1.62
N LEU A 50 -10.42 3.37 0.29
CA LEU A 50 -10.10 2.27 -0.62
C LEU A 50 -8.61 1.91 -0.57
N LEU A 51 -7.74 2.91 -0.56
CA LEU A 51 -6.29 2.72 -0.47
C LEU A 51 -5.88 2.05 0.83
N LEU A 52 -6.40 2.50 1.97
CA LEU A 52 -6.10 1.92 3.28
C LEU A 52 -6.61 0.48 3.39
N ALA A 53 -7.83 0.22 2.91
CA ALA A 53 -8.42 -1.12 2.90
C ALA A 53 -7.64 -2.08 2.00
N ALA A 54 -7.37 -1.70 0.76
CA ALA A 54 -6.62 -2.51 -0.19
C ALA A 54 -5.18 -2.77 0.31
N GLY A 55 -4.51 -1.75 0.84
CA GLY A 55 -3.17 -1.86 1.41
C GLY A 55 -3.12 -2.82 2.59
N PHE A 56 -4.08 -2.74 3.51
CA PHE A 56 -4.15 -3.63 4.66
C PHE A 56 -4.44 -5.09 4.26
N LEU A 57 -5.41 -5.33 3.36
CA LEU A 57 -5.72 -6.67 2.86
C LEU A 57 -4.55 -7.29 2.10
N ALA A 58 -3.85 -6.50 1.28
CA ALA A 58 -2.65 -6.93 0.59
C ALA A 58 -1.54 -7.30 1.58
N ALA A 59 -1.31 -6.48 2.61
CA ALA A 59 -0.33 -6.74 3.66
C ALA A 59 -0.64 -8.01 4.47
N LEU A 60 -1.91 -8.27 4.77
CA LEU A 60 -2.36 -9.54 5.37
C LEU A 60 -1.95 -10.73 4.50
N ALA A 61 -2.28 -10.71 3.21
CA ALA A 61 -1.92 -11.78 2.29
C ALA A 61 -0.40 -11.94 2.12
N GLY A 62 0.34 -10.83 2.08
CA GLY A 62 1.79 -10.82 2.02
C GLY A 62 2.44 -11.43 3.26
N GLY A 63 1.98 -11.05 4.46
CA GLY A 63 2.43 -11.61 5.73
C GLY A 63 2.16 -13.12 5.83
N TRP A 64 0.95 -13.54 5.44
CA TRP A 64 0.59 -14.96 5.36
C TRP A 64 1.51 -15.73 4.40
N THR A 65 1.74 -15.18 3.20
CA THR A 65 2.60 -15.80 2.19
C THR A 65 4.05 -15.92 2.68
N ALA A 66 4.59 -14.85 3.27
CA ALA A 66 5.96 -14.83 3.76
C ALA A 66 6.19 -15.80 4.92
N ASP A 67 5.20 -15.99 5.80
CA ASP A 67 5.27 -17.00 6.86
C ASP A 67 5.15 -18.41 6.28
N HIS A 68 4.17 -18.65 5.41
CA HIS A 68 3.87 -19.97 4.82
C HIS A 68 5.04 -20.54 4.01
N LEU A 69 5.81 -19.69 3.32
CA LEU A 69 6.98 -20.09 2.53
C LEU A 69 8.30 -20.12 3.33
N SER A 70 8.31 -19.57 4.55
CA SER A 70 9.52 -19.47 5.35
C SER A 70 9.84 -20.76 6.11
N HIS A 71 11.12 -20.92 6.50
CA HIS A 71 11.52 -21.97 7.45
C HIS A 71 11.34 -21.54 8.90
N SER A 72 11.20 -20.24 9.15
CA SER A 72 11.04 -19.66 10.48
C SER A 72 10.44 -18.26 10.41
N ALA A 73 9.93 -17.76 11.54
CA ALA A 73 9.34 -16.42 11.69
C ALA A 73 10.20 -15.27 11.14
N ARG A 74 11.50 -15.48 10.93
CA ARG A 74 12.40 -14.52 10.29
C ARG A 74 11.93 -14.10 8.90
N GLY A 75 11.27 -14.95 8.13
CA GLY A 75 10.75 -14.57 6.80
C GLY A 75 9.75 -13.41 6.88
N ALA A 76 8.73 -13.56 7.75
CA ALA A 76 7.76 -12.50 8.01
C ALA A 76 8.38 -11.26 8.66
N GLN A 77 9.35 -11.42 9.58
CA GLN A 77 10.08 -10.29 10.18
C GLN A 77 10.89 -9.49 9.14
N MET A 78 11.48 -10.15 8.14
CA MET A 78 12.18 -9.48 7.06
C MET A 78 11.21 -8.71 6.16
N LEU A 79 10.05 -9.29 5.82
CA LEU A 79 9.00 -8.59 5.08
C LEU A 79 8.51 -7.35 5.85
N LEU A 80 8.28 -7.49 7.16
CA LEU A 80 7.90 -6.38 8.03
C LEU A 80 8.90 -5.22 7.94
N GLY A 81 10.20 -5.53 8.01
CA GLY A 81 11.27 -4.54 7.84
C GLY A 81 11.22 -3.85 6.47
N ILE A 82 11.03 -4.63 5.39
CA ILE A 82 10.90 -4.10 4.02
C ILE A 82 9.71 -3.14 3.91
N VAL A 83 8.54 -3.52 4.42
CA VAL A 83 7.32 -2.71 4.35
C VAL A 83 7.48 -1.39 5.11
N ILE A 84 8.08 -1.42 6.31
CA ILE A 84 8.33 -0.20 7.08
C ILE A 84 9.32 0.72 6.35
N ILE A 85 10.46 0.18 5.91
CA ILE A 85 11.50 0.99 5.26
C ILE A 85 10.97 1.61 3.96
N LEU A 86 10.40 0.79 3.07
CA LEU A 86 9.88 1.27 1.79
C LEU A 86 8.69 2.21 1.98
N GLY A 87 7.80 1.91 2.92
CA GLY A 87 6.67 2.77 3.23
C GLY A 87 7.12 4.16 3.70
N LEU A 88 8.12 4.22 4.59
CA LEU A 88 8.70 5.49 5.03
C LEU A 88 9.39 6.23 3.88
N LEU A 89 10.14 5.53 3.02
CA LEU A 89 10.77 6.12 1.83
C LEU A 89 9.73 6.73 0.88
N VAL A 90 8.58 6.07 0.69
CA VAL A 90 7.47 6.58 -0.14
C VAL A 90 6.73 7.75 0.53
N ALA A 91 6.71 7.81 1.86
CA ALA A 91 6.10 8.93 2.59
C ALA A 91 6.96 10.21 2.54
N LEU A 92 8.28 10.10 2.33
CA LEU A 92 9.20 11.25 2.38
C LEU A 92 8.84 12.39 1.42
N PRO A 93 8.55 12.17 0.11
CA PRO A 93 8.18 13.26 -0.78
C PRO A 93 6.94 14.03 -0.30
N VAL A 94 5.96 13.33 0.26
CA VAL A 94 4.74 13.95 0.81
C VAL A 94 5.07 14.81 2.03
N MET A 95 5.90 14.30 2.94
CA MET A 95 6.33 15.04 4.14
C MET A 95 7.17 16.27 3.80
N LEU A 96 7.92 16.21 2.71
CA LEU A 96 8.76 17.31 2.22
C LEU A 96 8.01 18.27 1.29
N GLY A 97 6.70 18.03 1.05
CA GLY A 97 5.89 18.90 0.20
C GLY A 97 6.25 18.83 -1.29
N MET A 98 6.84 17.74 -1.77
CA MET A 98 7.28 17.55 -3.17
C MET A 98 6.14 17.23 -4.15
N GLY A 99 4.96 17.86 -3.97
CA GLY A 99 3.80 17.67 -4.82
C GLY A 99 3.75 18.63 -6.01
N PRO A 100 2.75 18.48 -6.89
CA PRO A 100 2.39 19.51 -7.87
C PRO A 100 2.19 20.86 -7.18
N ASP A 101 2.47 21.93 -7.91
CA ASP A 101 2.19 23.29 -7.47
C ASP A 101 0.69 23.42 -7.09
N PRO A 102 0.36 23.95 -5.90
CA PRO A 102 -1.02 24.11 -5.44
C PRO A 102 -1.90 24.92 -6.40
N ASP A 103 -1.32 25.74 -7.27
CA ASP A 103 -2.06 26.55 -8.25
C ASP A 103 -2.44 25.76 -9.52
N VAL A 104 -2.00 24.51 -9.65
CA VAL A 104 -2.30 23.66 -10.82
C VAL A 104 -3.64 22.94 -10.63
N VAL A 105 -4.65 23.44 -11.34
CA VAL A 105 -5.98 22.83 -11.42
C VAL A 105 -5.91 21.45 -12.09
N ARG A 106 -6.57 20.47 -11.49
CA ARG A 106 -6.68 19.12 -12.05
C ARG A 106 -7.66 19.11 -13.24
N PRO A 107 -7.27 18.55 -14.41
CA PRO A 107 -8.22 18.34 -15.51
C PRO A 107 -9.36 17.38 -15.13
N GLU A 108 -10.51 17.48 -15.78
CA GLU A 108 -11.63 16.54 -15.56
C GLU A 108 -11.24 15.10 -15.93
N ASN A 109 -10.67 14.93 -17.13
CA ASN A 109 -10.26 13.63 -17.66
C ASN A 109 -8.77 13.39 -17.40
N VAL A 110 -8.46 12.71 -16.29
CA VAL A 110 -7.09 12.34 -15.93
C VAL A 110 -6.87 10.86 -16.19
N PRO A 111 -5.82 10.45 -16.93
CA PRO A 111 -5.44 9.04 -17.04
C PRO A 111 -4.76 8.54 -15.75
N MET A 112 -4.91 7.24 -15.44
CA MET A 112 -4.41 6.64 -14.19
C MET A 112 -2.92 6.94 -13.93
N LEU A 113 -2.08 6.87 -14.97
CA LEU A 113 -0.64 7.09 -14.81
C LEU A 113 -0.33 8.55 -14.42
N GLU A 114 -1.08 9.51 -14.94
CA GLU A 114 -0.93 10.91 -14.54
C GLU A 114 -1.42 11.11 -13.09
N ALA A 115 -2.55 10.49 -12.74
CA ALA A 115 -3.10 10.51 -11.38
C ALA A 115 -2.12 9.94 -10.33
N MET A 116 -1.42 8.85 -10.64
CA MET A 116 -0.40 8.27 -9.75
C MET A 116 0.77 9.20 -9.50
N ASN A 117 1.14 10.04 -10.47
CA ASN A 117 2.28 10.94 -10.37
C ASN A 117 1.93 12.28 -9.70
N LYS A 118 0.69 12.77 -9.90
CA LYS A 118 0.26 14.08 -9.41
C LYS A 118 -0.61 14.01 -8.15
N GLY A 119 -1.15 12.84 -7.81
CA GLY A 119 -2.05 12.70 -6.67
C GLY A 119 -1.40 13.11 -5.35
N GLN A 120 -2.08 13.96 -4.59
CA GLN A 120 -1.63 14.45 -3.29
C GLN A 120 -2.42 13.77 -2.19
N GLN A 121 -1.72 12.98 -1.36
CA GLN A 121 -2.29 12.41 -0.14
C GLN A 121 -1.95 13.27 1.08
N PRO A 122 -2.84 13.35 2.07
CA PRO A 122 -2.50 13.99 3.34
C PRO A 122 -1.31 13.31 4.01
N VAL A 123 -0.45 14.10 4.69
CA VAL A 123 0.74 13.59 5.38
C VAL A 123 0.39 12.50 6.39
N TRP A 124 -0.74 12.63 7.09
CA TRP A 124 -1.17 11.62 8.06
C TRP A 124 -1.51 10.27 7.39
N VAL A 125 -2.06 10.27 6.18
CA VAL A 125 -2.32 9.05 5.39
C VAL A 125 -0.99 8.42 4.99
N ALA A 126 -0.05 9.23 4.51
CA ALA A 126 1.29 8.78 4.12
C ALA A 126 2.02 8.07 5.27
N LEU A 127 1.91 8.60 6.49
CA LEU A 127 2.50 8.02 7.71
C LEU A 127 1.72 6.81 8.24
N LEU A 128 0.40 6.77 8.02
CA LEU A 128 -0.44 5.65 8.44
C LEU A 128 -0.19 4.40 7.58
N ASN A 129 0.11 4.57 6.29
CA ASN A 129 0.34 3.46 5.36
C ASN A 129 1.42 2.45 5.82
N PRO A 130 2.64 2.85 6.23
CA PRO A 130 3.64 1.93 6.77
C PRO A 130 3.16 1.21 8.03
N VAL A 131 2.41 1.90 8.90
CA VAL A 131 1.88 1.34 10.14
C VAL A 131 0.82 0.28 9.86
N LEU A 132 -0.14 0.57 8.98
CA LEU A 132 -1.14 -0.39 8.54
C LEU A 132 -0.51 -1.58 7.81
N GLY A 133 0.46 -1.33 6.93
CA GLY A 133 1.21 -2.38 6.25
C GLY A 133 1.93 -3.30 7.23
N ALA A 134 2.60 -2.73 8.23
CA ALA A 134 3.25 -3.47 9.30
C ALA A 134 2.26 -4.34 10.10
N MET A 135 1.12 -3.75 10.51
CA MET A 135 0.06 -4.49 11.20
C MET A 135 -0.49 -5.62 10.35
N GLY A 136 -0.76 -5.36 9.06
CA GLY A 136 -1.22 -6.38 8.12
C GLY A 136 -0.25 -7.55 8.02
N VAL A 137 1.05 -7.28 7.88
CA VAL A 137 2.08 -8.35 7.85
C VAL A 137 2.07 -9.16 9.16
N ILE A 138 2.00 -8.49 10.32
CA ILE A 138 1.97 -9.15 11.63
C ILE A 138 0.75 -10.06 11.76
N PHE A 139 -0.45 -9.56 11.45
CA PHE A 139 -1.67 -10.34 11.55
C PHE A 139 -1.69 -11.48 10.52
N GLY A 140 -1.29 -11.20 9.28
CA GLY A 140 -1.22 -12.17 8.20
C GLY A 140 -0.32 -13.36 8.53
N SER A 141 0.87 -13.09 9.10
CA SER A 141 1.81 -14.14 9.48
C SER A 141 1.29 -15.05 10.60
N ARG A 142 0.30 -14.61 11.38
CA ARG A 142 -0.28 -15.38 12.48
C ARG A 142 -1.45 -16.28 12.06
N LEU A 143 -2.04 -16.07 10.88
CA LEU A 143 -3.17 -16.85 10.37
C LEU A 143 -2.86 -18.33 10.15
N ARG A 144 -1.58 -18.70 10.03
CA ARG A 144 -1.17 -20.10 9.89
C ARG A 144 -1.33 -20.90 11.19
N ASN A 145 -1.21 -20.27 12.35
CA ASN A 145 -1.22 -20.97 13.65
C ASN A 145 -2.63 -21.22 14.21
N SER A 146 -3.69 -20.72 13.56
CA SER A 146 -5.09 -20.89 14.00
C SER A 146 -5.76 -22.20 13.54
N HIS A 147 -5.02 -23.11 12.89
CA HIS A 147 -5.52 -24.43 12.46
C HIS A 147 -4.88 -25.61 13.22
N GLY A 148 -4.34 -25.37 14.41
CA GLY A 148 -3.69 -26.37 15.26
C GLY A 148 -4.34 -26.60 16.63
N LEU A 149 -5.64 -26.31 16.77
CA LEU A 149 -6.45 -26.68 17.94
C LEU A 149 -7.49 -27.73 17.53
#